data_AF-A0A353E7Y8-F1
#
_entry.id   AF-A0A353E7Y8-F1
#
_cell.length_a   1.000
_cell.length_b   1.000
_cell.length_c   1.000
_cell.angle_alpha   90.00
_cell.angle_beta   90.00
_cell.angle_gamma   90.00
#
_symmetry.space_group_name_H-M   'P 1'
#
loop_
_entity.id
_entity.type
_entity.pdbx_description
1 polymer ?
#
loop_
_entity_poly.entity_id
_entity_poly.type
_entity_poly.pdbx_seq_one_letter_code
_entity_poly.pdbx_strand_id
1 'polypeptide(L)' 'MKLNIEQRRSLLDEGHKFCFDVAKLIIGGVILAGIMREDIDRYILYGWGVFFVIFLICLGIVF' A
#
# COMPACT_ATOMS: atom_id res chain seq x y z
N MET A 1 2.31 11.80 27.41
CA MET A 1 0.88 11.71 27.07
C MET A 1 0.47 10.24 27.12
N LYS A 2 -0.32 9.81 28.12
CA LYS A 2 -0.85 8.43 28.17
C LYS A 2 -2.08 8.39 27.27
N LEU A 3 -1.99 7.68 26.15
CA LEU A 3 -3.08 7.57 25.19
C LEU A 3 -4.15 6.61 25.74
N ASN A 4 -5.42 7.03 25.73
CA ASN A 4 -6.53 6.17 26.15
C ASN A 4 -6.73 5.03 25.12
N ILE A 5 -7.19 3.86 25.58
CA ILE A 5 -7.26 2.63 24.77
C ILE A 5 -8.16 2.83 23.54
N GLU A 6 -9.25 3.58 23.68
CA GLU A 6 -10.14 3.91 22.55
C GLU A 6 -9.46 4.80 21.49
N GLN A 7 -8.64 5.76 21.92
CA GLN A 7 -7.89 6.63 21.00
C GLN A 7 -6.81 5.86 20.24
N ARG A 8 -6.15 4.87 20.86
CA ARG A 8 -5.23 3.97 20.13
C ARG A 8 -5.98 3.19 19.05
N ARG A 9 -7.18 2.73 19.36
CA ARG A 9 -7.98 1.92 18.43
C ARG A 9 -8.44 2.75 17.24
N SER A 10 -8.88 4.00 17.46
CA SER A 10 -9.27 4.89 16.36
C SER A 10 -8.10 5.23 15.44
N LEU A 11 -6.92 5.49 15.99
CA LEU A 11 -5.72 5.78 15.21
C LEU A 11 -5.24 4.56 14.39
N LEU A 12 -5.36 3.35 14.94
CA LEU A 12 -5.06 2.12 14.20
C LEU A 12 -6.06 1.87 13.09
N ASP A 13 -7.35 2.16 13.31
CA ASP A 13 -8.40 1.99 12.30
C ASP A 13 -8.21 2.98 11.13
N GLU A 14 -7.90 4.25 11.44
CA GLU A 14 -7.55 5.26 10.44
C GLU A 14 -6.25 4.91 9.69
N GLY A 15 -5.23 4.42 10.40
CA GLY A 15 -3.98 3.98 9.82
C GLY A 15 -4.16 2.80 8.86
N HIS A 16 -4.99 1.82 9.23
CA HIS A 16 -5.33 0.70 8.35
C HIS A 16 -6.05 1.17 7.09
N LYS A 17 -7.01 2.08 7.24
CA LYS A 17 -7.78 2.63 6.11
C LYS A 17 -6.87 3.36 5.12
N PHE A 18 -5.93 4.17 5.63
CA PHE A 18 -4.92 4.85 4.83
C PHE A 18 -3.99 3.86 4.11
N CYS A 19 -3.49 2.85 4.81
CA CYS A 19 -2.65 1.79 4.24
C CYS A 19 -3.37 1.07 3.09
N PHE A 20 -4.65 0.76 3.27
CA PHE A 20 -5.45 0.09 2.24
C PHE A 20 -5.69 0.97 0.99
N ASP A 21 -5.88 2.28 1.18
CA ASP A 21 -6.00 3.22 0.07
C ASP A 21 -4.69 3.34 -0.73
N VAL A 22 -3.53 3.35 -0.05
CA VAL A 22 -2.21 3.36 -0.70
C VAL A 22 -1.98 2.06 -1.48
N ALA A 23 -2.34 0.90 -0.93
CA ALA A 23 -2.26 -0.38 -1.65
C ALA A 23 -3.08 -0.36 -2.94
N LYS A 24 -4.32 0.14 -2.90
CA LYS A 24 -5.17 0.29 -4.08
C LYS A 24 -4.56 1.22 -5.12
N LEU A 25 -3.94 2.32 -4.69
CA LEU A 25 -3.29 3.28 -5.57
C LEU A 25 -2.11 2.65 -6.33
N ILE A 26 -1.27 1.86 -5.64
CA ILE A 26 -0.14 1.14 -6.24
C ILE A 26 -0.64 0.12 -7.27
N ILE A 27 -1.67 -0.67 -6.93
CA ILE A 27 -2.26 -1.67 -7.82
C ILE A 27 -2.84 -0.98 -9.08
N GLY A 28 -3.58 0.10 -8.90
CA GLY A 28 -4.15 0.89 -10.00
C GLY A 28 -3.06 1.47 -10.91
N GLY A 29 -1.98 2.00 -10.34
CA GLY A 29 -0.84 2.54 -11.09
C GLY A 29 -0.12 1.50 -11.94
N VAL A 30 0.14 0.31 -11.39
CA VAL A 30 0.79 -0.80 -12.11
C VAL A 30 -0.08 -1.29 -13.28
N ILE A 31 -1.39 -1.44 -13.07
CA ILE A 31 -2.32 -1.84 -14.13
C ILE A 31 -2.38 -0.76 -15.22
N LEU A 32 -2.48 0.51 -14.83
CA LEU A 32 -2.56 1.64 -15.77
C LEU A 32 -1.28 1.77 -16.62
N ALA A 33 -0.11 1.67 -16.00
CA ALA A 33 1.18 1.66 -16.71
C ALA A 33 1.30 0.46 -17.67
N GLY A 34 0.78 -0.70 -17.27
CA GLY A 34 0.68 -1.88 -18.15
C GLY A 34 -0.22 -1.67 -19.37
N ILE A 35 -1.33 -0.93 -19.22
CA ILE A 35 -2.26 -0.59 -20.32
C ILE A 35 -1.68 0.48 -21.24
N MET A 36 -0.98 1.48 -20.69
CA MET A 36 -0.40 2.57 -21.47
C MET A 36 0.73 2.13 -22.41
N ARG A 37 1.13 0.85 -22.41
CA ARG A 37 2.22 0.31 -23.27
C ARG A 37 3.46 1.22 -23.22
N GLU A 38 3.80 1.71 -22.02
CA GLU A 38 5.12 2.29 -21.85
C GLU A 38 6.16 1.22 -22.21
N ASP A 39 7.29 1.63 -22.80
CA ASP A 39 8.46 0.78 -23.11
C ASP A 39 9.16 0.24 -21.84
N ILE A 40 8.40 0.02 -20.77
CA ILE A 40 8.85 -0.54 -19.50
C ILE A 40 8.60 -2.03 -19.55
N ASP A 41 9.63 -2.80 -19.21
CA ASP A 41 9.53 -4.25 -19.11
C ASP A 41 8.46 -4.64 -18.08
N ARG A 42 7.46 -5.40 -18.53
CA ARG A 42 6.30 -5.78 -17.70
C ARG A 42 6.70 -6.60 -16.48
N TYR A 43 7.76 -7.43 -16.58
CA TYR A 43 8.21 -8.23 -15.44
C TYR A 43 8.78 -7.33 -14.34
N ILE A 44 9.52 -6.29 -14.72
CA ILE A 44 10.04 -5.28 -13.77
C ILE A 44 8.88 -4.50 -13.16
N LEU A 45 7.90 -4.07 -13.96
CA LEU A 45 6.74 -3.32 -13.50
C LEU A 45 5.91 -4.10 -12.47
N TYR A 46 5.56 -5.36 -12.78
CA TYR A 46 4.83 -6.22 -11.84
C TYR A 46 5.67 -6.58 -10.62
N GLY A 47 6.98 -6.81 -10.78
CA GLY A 47 7.90 -7.08 -9.68
C GLY A 47 7.94 -5.94 -8.66
N TRP A 48 8.12 -4.70 -9.13
CA TRP A 48 8.10 -3.52 -8.27
C TRP A 48 6.73 -3.28 -7.63
N GLY A 49 5.65 -3.48 -8.40
CA GLY A 49 4.29 -3.40 -7.89
C GLY A 49 4.03 -4.35 -6.73
N VAL A 50 4.36 -5.64 -6.90
CA VAL A 50 4.21 -6.67 -5.87
C VAL A 50 5.11 -6.38 -4.67
N PHE A 51 6.36 -5.96 -4.91
CA PHE A 51 7.29 -5.60 -3.84
C PHE A 51 6.75 -4.47 -2.95
N PHE A 52 6.24 -3.39 -3.54
CA PHE A 52 5.68 -2.28 -2.78
C PHE A 52 4.41 -2.67 -2.01
N VAL A 53 3.56 -3.53 -2.56
CA VAL A 53 2.36 -4.04 -1.85
C VAL A 53 2.77 -4.89 -0.65
N ILE A 54 3.72 -5.82 -0.80
CA ILE A 54 4.23 -6.64 0.31
C ILE A 54 4.90 -5.75 1.37
N PHE A 55 5.70 -4.77 0.95
CA PHE A 55 6.34 -3.82 1.86
C PHE A 55 5.33 -3.03 2.69
N LEU A 56 4.24 -2.57 2.06
CA LEU A 56 3.18 -1.83 2.73
C LEU A 56 2.39 -2.70 3.72
N ILE A 57 2.13 -3.97 3.37
CA ILE A 57 1.50 -4.95 4.27
C ILE A 57 2.44 -5.23 5.47
N CYS A 58 3.73 -5.43 5.23
CA CYS A 58 4.71 -5.61 6.30
C CYS A 58 4.76 -4.39 7.24
N LEU A 59 4.75 -3.17 6.70
CA LEU A 59 4.66 -1.95 7.50
C LEU A 59 3.39 -1.89 8.34
N GLY A 60 2.24 -2.29 7.77
CA GLY A 60 0.96 -2.35 8.49
C GLY A 60 0.87 -3.44 9.56
N ILE A 61 1.68 -4.51 9.47
CA ILE A 61 1.76 -5.55 10.51
C ILE A 61 2.74 -5.17 11.61
N VAL A 62 3.82 -4.48 11.27
CA VAL A 62 4.88 -4.08 12.21
C VAL A 62 4.44 -2.90 13.10
N PHE A 63 3.51 -2.08 12.63
CA PHE A 63 3.05 -0.86 13.30
C PHE A 63 1.66 -1.03 13.95
#